data_AF-A0A356KHK3-F1
#
_entry.id   AF-A0A356KHK3-F1
#
_cell.length_a   1.000
_cell.length_b   1.000
_cell.length_c   1.000
_cell.angle_alpha   90.00
_cell.angle_beta   90.00
_cell.angle_gamma   90.00
#
_symmetry.space_group_name_H-M   'P 1'
#
loop_
_entity.id
_entity.type
_entity.pdbx_description
1 polymer ?
#
loop_
_entity_poly.entity_id
_entity_poly.type
_entity_poly.pdbx_seq_one_letter_code
_entity_poly.pdbx_strand_id
1 'polypeptide(L)'
;MAAQEEIELGRLAVERSLCTQEQVLAALRSRNADPEGPSLGDRLVAEGHLNAEALAVLRAAVARGMRARPRSEASTDHAIPLGNTREAIARECLREAQDALSGDRAAAIRELQRLAEDFSDTESGVRARELLSELGSA
;
A
#
# COMPACT_ATOMS: atom_id res chain seq x y z
N MET A 1 14.49 -23.02 15.33
CA MET A 1 13.54 -22.53 14.30
C MET A 1 12.85 -21.31 14.86
N ALA A 2 12.71 -20.24 14.09
CA ALA A 2 11.98 -19.06 14.54
C ALA A 2 10.51 -19.40 14.73
N ALA A 3 9.92 -19.02 15.86
CA ALA A 3 8.49 -19.19 16.08
C ALA A 3 7.73 -18.39 15.00
N GLN A 4 6.65 -18.96 14.46
CA GLN A 4 5.81 -18.32 13.44
C GLN A 4 5.46 -16.87 13.82
N GLU A 5 5.21 -16.64 15.11
CA GLU A 5 4.88 -15.35 15.71
C GLU A 5 5.99 -14.30 15.56
N GLU A 6 7.26 -14.70 15.57
CA GLU A 6 8.38 -13.77 15.40
C GLU A 6 8.59 -13.37 13.93
N ILE A 7 8.29 -14.28 13.01
CA ILE A 7 8.30 -13.97 11.57
C ILE A 7 7.17 -12.98 11.26
N GLU A 8 5.98 -13.20 11.82
CA GLU A 8 4.85 -12.28 11.68
C GLU A 8 5.13 -10.93 12.33
N LEU A 9 5.75 -10.91 13.52
CA LEU A 9 6.15 -9.68 14.21
C LEU A 9 7.16 -8.87 13.39
N GLY A 10 8.20 -9.53 12.86
CA GLY A 10 9.21 -8.88 12.02
C GLY A 10 8.61 -8.30 10.75
N ARG A 11 7.70 -9.04 10.09
CA ARG A 11 6.98 -8.57 8.91
C ARG A 11 6.10 -7.36 9.22
N LEU A 12 5.34 -7.42 10.32
CA LEU A 12 4.44 -6.34 10.72
C LEU A 12 5.21 -5.07 11.09
N ALA A 13 6.39 -5.20 11.69
CA ALA A 13 7.28 -4.08 11.97
C ALA A 13 7.75 -3.37 10.68
N VAL A 14 8.10 -4.13 9.64
CA VAL A 14 8.48 -3.58 8.32
C VAL A 14 7.29 -2.93 7.62
N GLU A 15 6.12 -3.59 7.60
CA GLU A 15 4.93 -3.04 6.96
C GLU A 15 4.47 -1.72 7.60
N ARG A 16 4.64 -1.58 8.91
CA ARG A 16 4.32 -0.33 9.64
C ARG A 16 5.44 0.72 9.59
N SER A 17 6.48 0.49 8.80
CA SER A 17 7.66 1.38 8.71
C SER A 17 8.33 1.67 10.05
N LEU A 18 8.22 0.74 11.01
CA LEU A 18 8.85 0.85 12.32
C LEU A 18 10.30 0.36 12.28
N CYS A 19 10.59 -0.63 11.43
CA CYS A 19 11.94 -1.12 11.16
C CYS A 19 12.12 -1.33 9.65
N THR A 20 13.36 -1.35 9.19
CA THR A 20 13.68 -1.76 7.81
C THR A 20 13.78 -3.28 7.71
N GLN A 21 13.61 -3.81 6.49
CA GLN A 21 13.80 -5.24 6.22
C GLN A 21 15.21 -5.70 6.59
N GLU A 22 16.22 -4.85 6.36
CA GLU A 22 17.61 -5.16 6.73
C GLU A 22 17.82 -5.26 8.24
N GLN A 23 17.21 -4.37 9.03
CA GLN A 23 17.27 -4.40 10.50
C GLN A 23 16.62 -5.67 11.05
N VAL A 24 15.44 -6.04 10.52
CA VAL A 24 14.75 -7.27 10.92
C VAL A 24 15.55 -8.51 10.54
N LEU A 25 16.17 -8.54 9.36
CA LEU A 25 17.04 -9.64 8.93
C LEU A 25 18.32 -9.73 9.75
N ALA A 26 18.91 -8.60 10.16
CA ALA A 26 20.06 -8.57 11.04
C ALA A 26 19.71 -9.15 12.42
N ALA A 27 18.60 -8.70 13.02
CA ALA A 27 18.11 -9.20 14.30
C ALA A 27 17.74 -10.70 14.24
N LEU A 28 17.12 -11.17 13.14
CA LEU A 28 16.84 -12.59 12.91
C LEU A 28 18.10 -13.43 12.79
N ARG A 29 19.12 -12.96 12.07
CA ARG A 29 20.42 -13.65 11.97
C ARG A 29 21.10 -13.75 13.34
N SER A 30 21.09 -12.65 14.10
CA SER A 30 21.62 -12.59 15.46
C SER A 30 20.90 -13.59 16.38
N ARG A 31 19.57 -13.67 16.30
CA ARG A 31 18.77 -14.63 17.07
C ARG A 31 18.96 -16.08 16.62
N ASN A 32 19.21 -16.34 15.34
CA ASN A 32 19.53 -17.69 14.88
C ASN A 32 20.91 -18.16 15.34
N ALA A 33 21.85 -17.23 15.54
CA ALA A 33 23.16 -17.53 16.11
C ALA A 33 23.08 -17.79 17.63
N ASP A 34 22.12 -17.18 18.32
CA ASP A 34 21.88 -17.35 19.75
C ASP A 34 20.37 -17.56 20.03
N PRO A 35 19.88 -18.81 19.90
CA PRO A 35 18.47 -19.13 20.00
C PRO A 35 17.93 -19.13 21.45
N GLU A 36 18.81 -19.19 22.45
CA GLU A 36 18.43 -19.11 23.88
C GLU A 36 18.36 -17.67 24.39
N GLY A 37 18.86 -16.71 23.61
CA GLY A 37 18.82 -15.29 23.92
C GLY A 37 17.45 -14.62 23.72
N PRO A 38 17.41 -13.28 23.85
CA PRO A 38 16.18 -12.51 23.77
C PRO A 38 15.46 -12.65 22.42
N SER A 39 14.13 -12.54 22.45
CA SER A 39 13.27 -12.65 21.27
C SER A 39 13.61 -11.59 20.22
N LEU A 40 13.21 -11.82 18.97
CA LEU A 40 13.44 -10.86 17.88
C LEU A 40 13.01 -9.43 18.27
N GLY A 41 11.83 -9.30 18.86
CA GLY A 41 11.27 -8.01 19.25
C GLY A 41 12.07 -7.32 20.34
N ASP A 42 12.54 -8.07 21.35
CA ASP A 42 13.36 -7.50 22.42
C ASP A 42 14.76 -7.09 21.91
N ARG A 43 15.31 -7.81 20.93
CA ARG A 43 16.56 -7.42 20.25
C ARG A 43 16.39 -6.12 19.47
N LEU A 44 15.30 -5.98 18.71
CA LEU A 44 15.01 -4.74 17.98
C LEU A 44 14.84 -3.54 18.93
N VAL A 45 14.32 -3.75 20.14
CA VAL A 45 14.26 -2.71 21.17
C VAL A 45 15.63 -2.41 21.75
N ALA A 46 16.43 -3.43 22.07
CA ALA A 46 17.78 -3.28 22.61
C ALA A 46 18.73 -2.57 21.63
N GLU A 47 18.56 -2.81 20.32
CA GLU A 47 19.31 -2.16 19.24
C GLU A 47 18.78 -0.74 18.91
N GLY A 48 17.69 -0.31 19.56
CA GLY A 48 17.09 1.02 19.37
C GLY A 48 16.32 1.17 18.05
N HIS A 49 16.09 0.06 17.34
CA HIS A 49 15.30 0.03 16.10
C HIS A 49 13.79 0.08 16.36
N LEU A 50 13.37 -0.25 17.57
CA LEU A 50 11.98 -0.26 18.00
C LEU A 50 11.88 0.31 19.42
N ASN A 51 10.80 1.00 19.76
CA ASN A 51 10.53 1.36 21.16
C ASN A 51 9.68 0.27 21.84
N ALA A 52 9.78 0.18 23.17
CA ALA A 52 9.06 -0.82 23.95
C ALA A 52 7.53 -0.71 23.78
N GLU A 53 7.02 0.50 23.56
CA GLU A 53 5.60 0.77 23.31
C GLU A 53 5.14 0.19 21.96
N ALA A 54 5.89 0.42 20.87
CA ALA A 54 5.56 -0.18 19.57
C ALA A 54 5.71 -1.70 19.61
N LEU A 55 6.67 -2.24 20.37
CA LEU A 55 6.78 -3.68 20.57
C LEU A 55 5.52 -4.26 21.22
N ALA A 56 5.00 -3.61 22.26
CA ALA A 56 3.76 -4.03 22.91
C ALA A 56 2.57 -4.00 21.94
N VAL A 57 2.47 -2.96 21.11
CA VAL A 57 1.43 -2.84 20.08
C VAL A 57 1.55 -3.93 19.01
N LEU A 58 2.77 -4.24 18.56
CA LEU A 58 3.02 -5.29 17.58
C LEU A 58 2.69 -6.67 18.14
N ARG A 59 3.10 -6.97 19.37
CA ARG A 59 2.75 -8.22 20.08
C ARG A 59 1.24 -8.38 20.23
N ALA A 60 0.53 -7.32 20.62
CA ALA A 60 -0.92 -7.33 20.73
C ALA A 60 -1.62 -7.53 19.36
N ALA A 61 -1.05 -6.99 18.28
CA ALA A 61 -1.57 -7.19 16.93
C ALA A 61 -1.38 -8.65 16.45
N VAL A 62 -0.20 -9.24 16.67
CA VAL A 62 0.08 -10.65 16.34
C VAL A 62 -0.81 -11.58 17.17
N ALA A 63 -0.93 -11.37 18.47
CA ALA A 63 -1.76 -12.18 19.37
C ALA A 63 -3.27 -12.15 19.02
N ARG A 64 -3.75 -11.04 18.45
CA ARG A 64 -5.14 -10.92 17.96
C ARG A 64 -5.39 -11.68 16.65
N GLY A 65 -4.38 -12.39 16.12
CA GLY A 65 -4.45 -12.98 14.79
C GLY A 65 -4.68 -11.90 13.73
N MET A 66 -4.31 -10.66 14.04
CA MET A 66 -4.33 -9.53 13.12
C MET A 66 -3.16 -9.78 12.17
N ARG A 67 -3.34 -10.78 11.30
CA ARG A 67 -2.45 -11.03 10.19
C ARG A 67 -2.27 -9.68 9.54
N ALA A 68 -1.01 -9.33 9.29
CA ALA A 68 -0.68 -8.55 8.13
C ALA A 68 -1.62 -9.06 7.03
N ARG A 69 -2.66 -8.28 6.68
CA ARG A 69 -3.35 -8.55 5.42
C ARG A 69 -2.20 -8.73 4.45
N PRO A 70 -2.18 -9.76 3.58
CA PRO A 70 -1.33 -9.65 2.42
C PRO A 70 -1.60 -8.24 1.91
N ARG A 71 -0.59 -7.37 2.03
CA ARG A 71 -0.59 -6.11 1.32
C ARG A 71 -0.83 -6.62 -0.06
N SER A 72 -2.07 -6.50 -0.54
CA SER A 72 -2.48 -7.13 -1.77
C SER A 72 -1.38 -6.79 -2.72
N GLU A 73 -0.78 -7.79 -3.34
CA GLU A 73 0.17 -7.64 -4.42
C GLU A 73 -0.56 -7.05 -5.65
N ALA A 74 -1.39 -6.03 -5.45
CA ALA A 74 -1.34 -4.81 -6.22
C ALA A 74 -0.14 -3.96 -5.75
N SER A 75 1.04 -4.58 -5.57
CA SER A 75 2.29 -3.89 -5.91
C SER A 75 2.22 -3.71 -7.41
N THR A 76 1.58 -2.61 -7.79
CA THR A 76 1.84 -1.94 -9.04
C THR A 76 3.35 -1.81 -9.11
N ASP A 77 3.92 -2.61 -10.00
CA ASP A 77 5.24 -2.42 -10.58
C ASP A 77 5.25 -1.04 -11.22
N HIS A 78 5.43 -0.01 -10.41
CA HIS A 78 5.64 1.34 -10.91
C HIS A 78 6.93 1.80 -10.27
N ALA A 79 8.02 1.46 -10.97
CA ALA A 79 8.96 2.49 -11.36
C ALA A 79 8.18 3.81 -11.47
N ILE A 80 8.62 4.85 -10.78
CA ILE A 80 8.08 6.19 -10.96
C ILE A 80 8.84 6.76 -12.17
N PRO A 81 8.39 6.60 -13.44
CA PRO A 81 8.74 7.60 -14.42
C PRO A 81 8.00 8.85 -13.95
N LEU A 82 8.72 9.95 -13.84
CA LEU A 82 8.17 11.26 -13.46
C LEU A 82 7.07 11.78 -14.44
N GLY A 83 6.72 11.01 -15.48
CA GLY A 83 5.52 11.20 -16.31
C GLY A 83 4.22 10.63 -15.72
N ASN A 84 4.28 9.79 -14.68
CA ASN A 84 3.11 9.06 -14.16
C ASN A 84 2.27 9.80 -13.11
N THR A 85 2.67 10.98 -12.61
CA THR A 85 1.84 11.70 -11.62
C THR A 85 0.57 12.25 -12.23
N ARG A 86 0.65 12.79 -13.45
CA ARG A 86 -0.51 13.34 -14.17
C ARG A 86 -1.49 12.22 -14.56
N GLU A 87 -0.97 11.10 -15.04
CA GLU A 87 -1.77 9.90 -15.32
C GLU A 87 -2.35 9.27 -14.05
N ALA A 88 -1.63 9.27 -12.92
CA ALA A 88 -2.16 8.77 -11.64
C ALA A 88 -3.35 9.62 -11.15
N ILE A 89 -3.24 10.95 -11.25
CA ILE A 89 -4.34 11.87 -10.92
C ILE A 89 -5.51 11.65 -11.90
N ALA A 90 -5.23 11.57 -13.20
CA ALA A 90 -6.26 11.35 -14.21
C ALA A 90 -7.03 10.04 -13.99
N ARG A 91 -6.33 8.99 -13.57
CA ARG A 91 -6.90 7.67 -13.28
C ARG A 91 -7.81 7.68 -12.06
N GLU A 92 -7.43 8.41 -11.02
CA GLU A 92 -8.26 8.58 -9.83
C GLU A 92 -9.55 9.32 -10.18
N CYS A 93 -9.45 10.46 -10.89
CA CYS A 93 -10.61 11.22 -11.35
C CYS A 93 -11.51 10.41 -12.31
N LEU A 94 -10.94 9.58 -13.20
CA LEU A 94 -11.71 8.71 -14.09
C LEU A 94 -12.57 7.73 -13.30
N ARG A 95 -11.99 7.12 -12.26
CA ARG A 95 -12.68 6.15 -11.42
C ARG A 95 -13.84 6.81 -10.66
N GLU A 96 -13.59 7.96 -10.04
CA GLU A 96 -14.64 8.71 -9.33
C GLU A 96 -15.81 9.08 -10.25
N ALA A 97 -15.50 9.53 -11.48
CA ALA A 97 -16.53 9.84 -12.46
C ALA A 97 -17.32 8.60 -12.90
N GLN A 98 -16.68 7.44 -13.04
CA GLN A 98 -17.37 6.17 -13.35
C GLN A 98 -18.27 5.70 -12.21
N ASP A 99 -17.81 5.77 -10.96
CA ASP A 99 -18.64 5.45 -9.79
C ASP A 99 -19.86 6.38 -9.71
N ALA A 100 -19.68 7.67 -10.05
CA ALA A 100 -20.75 8.65 -10.08
C ALA A 100 -21.79 8.41 -11.19
N LEU A 101 -21.48 7.65 -12.26
CA LEU A 101 -22.44 7.34 -13.34
C LEU A 101 -23.71 6.64 -12.84
N SER A 102 -23.60 5.90 -11.73
CA SER A 102 -24.74 5.18 -11.14
C SER A 102 -25.68 6.07 -10.32
N GLY A 103 -25.20 7.25 -9.89
CA GLY A 103 -25.94 8.16 -9.00
C GLY A 103 -26.34 9.46 -9.68
N ASP A 104 -25.37 10.20 -10.22
CA ASP A 104 -25.58 11.47 -10.90
C ASP A 104 -24.84 11.45 -12.25
N ARG A 105 -25.52 10.86 -13.24
CA ARG A 105 -25.00 10.71 -14.60
C ARG A 105 -24.62 12.05 -15.23
N ALA A 106 -25.32 13.15 -14.90
CA ALA A 106 -25.03 14.47 -15.47
C ALA A 106 -23.78 15.10 -14.85
N ALA A 107 -23.54 14.90 -13.56
CA ALA A 107 -22.27 15.27 -12.92
C ALA A 107 -21.10 14.42 -13.45
N ALA A 108 -21.30 13.10 -13.56
CA ALA A 108 -20.30 12.18 -14.10
C ALA A 108 -19.88 12.53 -15.54
N ILE A 109 -20.82 12.83 -16.43
CA ILE A 109 -20.51 13.24 -17.81
C ILE A 109 -19.70 14.54 -17.84
N ARG A 110 -20.03 15.53 -16.99
CA ARG A 110 -19.26 16.79 -16.91
C ARG A 110 -17.83 16.55 -16.44
N GLU A 111 -17.65 15.67 -15.45
CA GLU A 111 -16.32 15.36 -14.94
C GLU A 111 -15.50 14.56 -15.97
N LEU A 112 -16.12 13.62 -16.68
CA LEU A 112 -15.47 12.91 -17.81
C LEU A 112 -15.07 13.88 -18.93
N GLN A 113 -15.89 14.89 -19.24
CA GLN A 113 -15.56 15.93 -20.24
C GLN A 113 -14.34 16.73 -19.83
N ARG A 114 -14.36 17.23 -18.59
CA ARG A 114 -13.23 17.96 -18.02
C ARG A 114 -11.97 17.12 -18.02
N LEU A 115 -12.06 15.85 -17.64
CA LEU A 115 -10.94 14.92 -17.62
C LEU A 115 -10.36 14.69 -19.02
N ALA A 116 -11.22 14.54 -20.04
CA ALA A 116 -10.81 14.36 -21.43
C ALA A 116 -10.16 15.61 -22.04
N GLU A 117 -10.37 16.80 -21.46
CA GLU A 117 -9.74 18.05 -21.85
C GLU A 117 -8.43 18.29 -21.08
N ASP A 118 -8.51 18.28 -19.74
CA ASP A 118 -7.41 18.59 -18.83
C ASP A 118 -6.30 17.52 -18.90
N PHE A 119 -6.63 16.27 -19.24
CA PHE A 119 -5.71 15.14 -19.28
C PHE A 119 -5.66 14.47 -20.66
N SER A 120 -5.86 15.24 -21.73
CA SER A 120 -5.90 14.74 -23.11
C SER A 120 -4.61 14.03 -23.57
N ASP A 121 -3.49 14.25 -22.90
CA ASP A 121 -2.20 13.62 -23.13
C ASP A 121 -2.01 12.29 -22.39
N THR A 122 -2.95 11.91 -21.51
CA THR A 122 -2.84 10.72 -20.66
C THR A 122 -3.79 9.61 -21.09
N GLU A 123 -3.46 8.35 -20.77
CA GLU A 123 -4.28 7.19 -21.11
C GLU A 123 -5.69 7.29 -20.50
N SER A 124 -5.77 7.79 -19.27
CA SER A 124 -7.05 8.00 -18.57
C SER A 124 -7.91 9.10 -19.22
N GLY A 125 -7.32 10.18 -19.73
CA GLY A 125 -8.07 11.20 -20.47
C GLY A 125 -8.56 10.73 -21.84
N VAL A 126 -7.76 9.93 -22.56
CA VAL A 126 -8.21 9.24 -23.79
C VAL A 126 -9.39 8.32 -23.48
N ARG A 127 -9.28 7.54 -22.40
CA ARG A 127 -10.35 6.62 -21.96
C ARG A 127 -11.63 7.34 -21.56
N ALA A 128 -11.51 8.51 -20.93
CA ALA A 128 -12.66 9.37 -20.62
C ALA A 128 -13.40 9.81 -21.89
N ARG A 129 -12.65 10.16 -22.96
CA ARG A 129 -13.22 10.55 -24.25
C ARG A 129 -13.95 9.40 -24.96
N GLU A 130 -13.40 8.19 -24.87
CA GLU A 130 -14.07 6.98 -25.37
C GLU A 130 -15.39 6.74 -24.64
N LEU A 131 -15.38 6.79 -23.30
CA LEU A 131 -16.58 6.62 -22.48
C LEU A 131 -17.65 7.69 -22.78
N LEU A 132 -17.26 8.94 -23.00
CA LEU A 132 -18.19 9.98 -23.43
C LEU A 132 -18.83 9.68 -24.79
N SER A 133 -18.06 9.10 -25.72
CA SER A 133 -18.55 8.71 -27.04
C SER A 133 -19.54 7.55 -26.96
N GLU A 134 -19.29 6.60 -26.05
CA GLU A 134 -20.19 5.49 -25.73
C GLU A 134 -21.48 5.98 -25.04
N LEU A 135 -21.37 6.93 -24.11
CA LEU A 135 -22.50 7.47 -23.36
C LEU A 135 -23.38 8.45 -24.15
N GLY A 136 -22.82 9.10 -25.18
CA GLY A 136 -23.52 10.02 -26.09
C GLY A 136 -24.07 9.38 -27.37
N SER A 137 -23.71 8.11 -27.65
CA SER A 137 -24.23 7.32 -28.77
C SER A 137 -25.44 6.44 -28.39
N ALA A 138 -26.07 6.72 -27.23
CA ALA A 138 -27.29 6.09 -26.73
C ALA A 138 -28.37 7.16 -26.50
#